data_AF-B8CJZ0-F1
#
_entry.id   AF-B8CJZ0-F1
#
_cell.length_a   1.000
_cell.length_b   1.000
_cell.length_c   1.000
_cell.angle_alpha   90.00
_cell.angle_beta   90.00
_cell.angle_gamma   90.00
#
_symmetry.space_group_name_H-M   'P 1'
#
loop_
_entity.id
_entity.type
_entity.pdbx_description
1 polymer ?
#
loop_
_entity_poly.entity_id
_entity_poly.type
_entity_poly.pdbx_seq_one_letter_code
_entity_poly.pdbx_strand_id
1 'polypeptide(L)' 'MLSGTVKFYGFKDRRAEVETELLIEVGQTAISPPQYWHKVELLTADTQFRVDFWAQADSAIVAENQSERDD' A
#
# COMPACT_ATOMS: atom_id res chain seq x y z
N MET A 1 6.48 2.47 7.87
CA MET A 1 7.86 2.37 7.35
C MET A 1 8.77 1.79 8.43
N LEU A 2 9.69 0.86 8.12
CA LEU A 2 10.58 0.23 9.13
C LEU A 2 12.04 0.72 9.05
N SER A 3 12.63 0.81 7.86
CA SER A 3 13.98 1.37 7.63
C SER A 3 14.08 1.95 6.23
N GLY A 4 14.92 2.97 6.01
CA GLY A 4 15.09 3.63 4.71
C GLY A 4 13.90 4.53 4.31
N THR A 5 13.68 4.68 3.00
CA THR A 5 12.67 5.60 2.46
C THR A 5 12.02 5.03 1.20
N VAL A 6 10.68 5.14 1.12
CA VAL A 6 9.90 4.77 -0.06
C VAL A 6 9.33 6.01 -0.72
N LYS A 7 9.41 6.06 -2.05
CA LYS A 7 8.64 7.03 -2.84
C LYS A 7 7.38 6.37 -3.40
N PHE A 8 6.24 6.96 -3.11
CA PHE A 8 4.93 6.51 -3.57
C PHE A 8 4.44 7.41 -4.70
N TYR A 9 3.98 6.79 -5.77
CA TYR A 9 3.40 7.45 -6.95
C TYR A 9 1.95 7.00 -7.09
N GLY A 10 1.02 7.94 -7.09
CA GLY A 10 -0.39 7.73 -7.37
C GLY A 10 -0.75 8.12 -8.79
N PHE A 11 -1.64 7.36 -9.42
CA PHE A 11 -2.11 7.58 -10.79
C PHE A 11 -3.63 7.60 -10.81
N LYS A 12 -4.20 8.50 -11.61
CA LYS A 12 -5.65 8.55 -11.85
C LYS A 12 -6.15 7.26 -12.52
N ASP A 13 -5.37 6.73 -13.45
CA ASP A 13 -5.67 5.51 -14.22
C ASP A 13 -4.38 4.72 -14.49
N ARG A 14 -4.51 3.47 -14.94
CA ARG A 14 -3.38 2.55 -15.21
C ARG A 14 -2.27 3.11 -16.12
N ARG A 15 -2.59 4.03 -17.04
CA ARG A 15 -1.65 4.63 -18.00
C ARG A 15 -1.57 6.17 -17.88
N ALA A 16 -2.10 6.73 -16.79
CA ALA A 16 -2.06 8.16 -16.56
C ALA A 16 -0.66 8.62 -16.13
N GLU A 17 -0.43 9.92 -16.20
CA GLU A 17 0.72 10.55 -15.55
C GLU A 17 0.57 10.49 -14.02
N VAL A 18 1.69 10.70 -13.33
CA VAL A 18 1.70 10.73 -11.87
C VAL A 18 0.88 11.93 -11.40
N GLU A 19 -0.16 11.65 -10.61
CA GLU A 19 -1.00 12.67 -9.98
C GLU A 19 -0.47 13.04 -8.59
N THR A 20 0.07 12.07 -7.86
CA THR A 20 0.51 12.25 -6.48
C THR A 20 1.89 11.64 -6.28
N GLU A 21 2.79 12.41 -5.66
CA GLU A 21 4.09 11.93 -5.19
C GLU A 21 4.22 12.14 -3.69
N LEU A 22 4.58 11.08 -2.97
CA LEU A 22 4.75 11.10 -1.52
C LEU A 22 6.06 10.43 -1.15
N LEU A 23 6.80 11.03 -0.23
CA LEU A 23 7.98 10.43 0.40
C LEU A 23 7.57 9.88 1.76
N ILE A 24 7.79 8.58 1.99
CA ILE A 24 7.43 7.90 3.23
C ILE A 24 8.72 7.51 3.94
N GLU A 25 9.01 8.21 5.03
CA GLU A 25 10.19 8.02 5.87
C GLU A 25 9.90 7.12 7.07
N VAL A 26 10.95 6.71 7.79
CA VAL A 26 10.85 5.86 8.98
C VAL A 26 9.88 6.46 10.00
N GLY A 27 8.97 5.62 10.52
CA GLY A 27 7.90 6.05 11.43
C GLY A 27 6.65 6.61 10.74
N GLN A 28 6.68 6.86 9.43
CA GLN A 28 5.51 7.31 8.67
C GLN A 28 4.76 6.14 8.03
N THR A 29 3.47 6.40 7.76
CA THR A 29 2.55 5.49 7.07
C THR A 29 1.71 6.29 6.09
N ALA A 30 1.43 5.72 4.93
CA ALA A 30 0.47 6.24 3.96
C ALA A 30 -0.63 5.21 3.71
N ILE A 31 -1.82 5.68 3.33
CA ILE A 31 -2.97 4.82 3.03
C ILE A 31 -3.33 5.02 1.56
N SER A 32 -3.29 3.94 0.79
CA SER A 32 -3.81 3.90 -0.58
C SER A 32 -5.30 3.51 -0.55
N PRO A 33 -6.20 4.32 -1.12
CA PRO A 33 -7.60 3.94 -1.25
C PRO A 33 -7.77 2.66 -2.10
N PRO A 34 -8.85 1.88 -1.89
CA PRO A 34 -9.18 0.74 -2.74
C PRO A 34 -9.28 1.15 -4.21
N GLN A 35 -8.84 0.26 -5.12
CA GLN A 35 -8.85 0.47 -6.57
C GLN A 35 -8.03 1.69 -7.06
N TYR A 36 -7.16 2.24 -6.22
CA TYR A 36 -6.27 3.33 -6.62
C TYR A 36 -4.99 2.80 -7.27
N TRP A 37 -4.69 3.25 -8.49
CA TRP A 37 -3.46 2.88 -9.19
C TRP A 37 -2.27 3.56 -8.54
N HIS A 38 -1.27 2.77 -8.17
CA HIS A 38 -0.07 3.29 -7.55
C HIS A 38 1.16 2.44 -7.83
N LYS A 39 2.34 3.04 -7.63
CA LYS A 39 3.66 2.42 -7.70
C LYS A 39 4.46 2.85 -6.48
N VAL A 40 5.25 1.94 -5.93
CA VAL A 40 6.25 2.24 -4.91
C VAL A 40 7.65 2.05 -5.48
N GLU A 41 8.57 2.92 -5.08
CA GLU A 41 9.98 2.87 -5.43
C GLU A 41 10.82 2.92 -4.16
N LEU A 42 11.74 1.96 -4.03
CA LEU A 42 12.69 1.87 -2.94
C LEU A 42 13.84 2.82 -3.24
N LEU A 43 14.09 3.80 -2.36
CA LEU A 43 15.16 4.78 -2.60
C LEU A 43 16.52 4.34 -2.07
N THR A 44 16.55 3.37 -1.16
CA THR A 44 17.80 2.84 -0.59
C THR A 44 17.79 1.31 -0.57
N ALA A 45 18.97 0.70 -0.61
CA ALA A 45 19.12 -0.76 -0.63
C ALA A 45 18.67 -1.43 0.68
N ASP A 46 18.68 -0.70 1.80
CA ASP A 46 18.26 -1.12 3.13
C ASP A 46 16.78 -0.77 3.43
N THR A 47 16.02 -0.31 2.43
CA THR A 47 14.62 0.07 2.60
C THR A 47 13.76 -1.14 2.95
N GLN A 48 13.11 -1.10 4.12
CA GLN A 48 12.15 -2.11 4.58
C GLN A 48 10.84 -1.44 5.01
N PHE A 49 9.72 -2.02 4.58
CA PHE A 49 8.39 -1.54 4.89
C PHE A 49 7.43 -2.73 5.03
N ARG A 50 6.31 -2.50 5.73
CA ARG A 50 5.22 -3.45 5.88
C ARG A 50 3.97 -2.86 5.23
N VAL A 51 3.21 -3.72 4.56
CA VAL A 51 1.89 -3.39 4.04
C VAL A 51 0.87 -4.19 4.83
N ASP A 52 -0.04 -3.47 5.46
CA ASP A 52 -1.18 -4.05 6.16
C ASP A 52 -2.41 -3.83 5.25
N PHE A 53 -3.19 -4.88 4.98
CA PHE A 53 -4.40 -4.80 4.16
C PHE A 53 -5.64 -4.87 5.05
N TRP A 54 -6.50 -3.86 4.95
CA TRP A 54 -7.75 -3.78 5.70
C TRP A 54 -8.96 -3.94 4.79
N ALA A 55 -9.97 -4.64 5.28
CA ALA A 55 -11.28 -4.76 4.65
C ALA A 55 -12.35 -4.61 5.74
N GLN A 56 -13.56 -4.18 5.35
CA GLN A 56 -14.69 -4.14 6.28
C GLN A 56 -15.09 -5.55 6.67
N ALA A 57 -15.35 -5.77 7.96
CA ALA A 57 -15.59 -7.10 8.52
C ALA A 57 -16.80 -7.82 7.90
N ASP A 58 -17.79 -7.06 7.43
CA ASP A 58 -19.03 -7.51 6.79
C ASP A 58 -18.96 -7.54 5.26
N SER A 59 -17.80 -7.24 4.66
CA SER A 59 -17.64 -7.29 3.21
C SER A 59 -17.58 -8.73 2.69
N ALA A 60 -18.08 -8.94 1.47
CA ALA A 60 -18.07 -10.25 0.82
C ALA A 60 -16.67 -10.88 0.74
N ILE A 61 -15.63 -10.06 0.52
CA ILE A 61 -14.25 -10.53 0.49
C ILE A 61 -13.78 -11.07 1.85
N VAL A 62 -14.24 -10.50 2.96
CA VAL A 62 -13.94 -11.05 4.28
C VAL A 62 -14.71 -12.35 4.47
N ALA A 63 -16.01 -12.39 4.16
CA ALA A 63 -16.84 -13.58 4.30
C ALA A 63 -16.33 -14.78 3.48
N GLU A 64 -15.86 -14.56 2.26
CA GLU A 64 -15.33 -15.60 1.37
C GLU A 64 -13.95 -16.12 1.80
N ASN A 65 -13.14 -15.30 2.49
CA ASN A 65 -11.77 -15.63 2.88
C ASN A 65 -11.60 -15.91 4.38
N GLN A 66 -12.69 -16.16 5.13
CA GLN A 66 -12.60 -16.49 6.57
C GLN A 66 -11.93 -17.85 6.82
N SER A 67 -12.02 -18.79 5.87
CA SER A 67 -11.57 -20.16 6.03
C SER A 67 -10.04 -20.36 5.95
N GLU A 68 -9.27 -19.38 5.46
CA GLU A 68 -7.81 -19.52 5.30
C GLU A 68 -7.00 -18.98 6.48
N ARG A 69 -7.65 -18.60 7.59
CA ARG A 69 -7.00 -17.96 8.76
C ARG A 69 -6.97 -18.82 10.02
N ASP A 70 -7.58 -19.99 10.00
CA ASP A 70 -7.60 -20.95 11.10
C ASP A 70 -6.74 -22.19 10.75
N ASP A 71 -5.41 -22.05 10.74
CA ASP A 71 -4.42 -23.13 10.90
C ASP A 71 -3.10 -22.59 11.44
#